data_AF-A0A2V8RRW4-F1
#
_entry.id   AF-A0A2V8RRW4-F1
#
_cell.length_a   1.000
_cell.length_b   1.000
_cell.length_c   1.000
_cell.angle_alpha   90.00
_cell.angle_beta   90.00
_cell.angle_gamma   90.00
#
_symmetry.space_group_name_H-M   'P 1'
#
loop_
_entity.id
_entity.type
_entity.pdbx_description
1 polymer ?
#
loop_
_entity_poly.entity_id
_entity_poly.type
_entity_poly.pdbx_seq_one_letter_code
_entity_poly.pdbx_strand_id
1 'polypeptide(L)' 'MMTEQTLRERECVHRGDGAAGEFYQGTTYVQLLQRLPVVTATRFATRVASFFWSDAAQIKVWLCHDCAAELQGHASKRDA' A
#
# COMPACT_ATOMS: atom_id res chain seq x y z
N MET A 1 -20.92 -16.77 12.83
CA MET A 1 -20.28 -15.53 13.33
C MET A 1 -18.97 -15.37 12.58
N MET A 2 -18.90 -14.42 11.64
CA MET A 2 -17.60 -14.05 11.05
C MET A 2 -16.85 -13.27 12.13
N THR A 3 -15.72 -13.80 12.56
CA THR A 3 -14.74 -13.05 13.34
C THR A 3 -14.32 -11.88 12.46
N GLU A 4 -14.79 -10.68 12.79
CA GLU A 4 -14.24 -9.44 12.23
C GLU A 4 -12.72 -9.52 12.43
N GLN A 5 -11.97 -9.64 11.33
CA GLN A 5 -10.53 -9.61 11.41
C GLN A 5 -10.17 -8.20 11.85
N THR A 6 -9.78 -8.02 13.11
CA THR A 6 -9.45 -6.71 13.67
C THR A 6 -8.27 -6.07 12.94
N LEU A 7 -7.39 -6.89 12.37
CA LEU A 7 -6.27 -6.51 11.54
C LEU A 7 -6.22 -7.37 10.28
N ARG A 8 -6.03 -6.70 9.13
CA ARG A 8 -5.80 -7.34 7.84
C ARG A 8 -4.51 -6.83 7.22
N GLU A 9 -3.62 -7.74 6.88
CA GLU A 9 -2.37 -7.41 6.19
C GLU A 9 -2.51 -7.57 4.67
N ARG A 10 -1.88 -6.67 3.93
CA ARG A 10 -1.76 -6.70 2.49
C ARG A 10 -0.32 -6.49 2.12
N GLU A 11 0.14 -7.21 1.12
CA GLU A 11 1.56 -7.32 0.82
C GLU A 11 1.80 -6.89 -0.60
N CYS A 12 2.92 -6.20 -0.84
CA CYS A 12 3.39 -6.03 -2.19
C CYS A 12 3.88 -7.37 -2.75
N VAL A 13 3.71 -7.59 -4.05
CA VAL A 13 4.03 -8.85 -4.73
C VAL A 13 5.49 -9.28 -4.54
N HIS A 14 6.41 -8.33 -4.37
CA HIS A 14 7.84 -8.59 -4.17
C HIS A 14 8.17 -9.26 -2.83
N ARG A 15 7.22 -9.35 -1.89
CA ARG A 15 7.44 -10.11 -0.64
C ARG A 15 7.69 -11.59 -0.93
N GLY A 16 7.01 -12.15 -1.93
CA GLY A 16 7.20 -13.53 -2.37
C GLY A 16 8.60 -13.81 -2.90
N ASP A 17 9.29 -12.77 -3.40
CA ASP A 17 10.64 -12.83 -3.94
C ASP A 17 11.73 -12.63 -2.87
N GLY A 18 11.35 -12.51 -1.59
CA GLY A 18 12.28 -12.32 -0.48
C GLY A 18 12.77 -10.88 -0.30
N ALA A 19 12.08 -9.88 -0.87
CA ALA A 19 12.45 -8.48 -0.71
C ALA A 19 12.35 -8.02 0.76
N ALA A 20 13.21 -7.08 1.15
CA ALA A 20 13.11 -6.36 2.42
C ALA A 20 12.05 -5.26 2.34
N GLY A 21 11.37 -4.97 3.46
CA GLY A 21 10.28 -4.02 3.50
C GLY A 21 9.66 -3.85 4.88
N GLU A 22 8.72 -2.92 4.96
CA GLU A 22 8.10 -2.46 6.20
C GLU A 22 6.57 -2.34 6.08
N PHE A 23 5.89 -2.38 7.22
CA PHE A 23 4.44 -2.20 7.29
C PHE A 23 4.07 -0.73 7.46
N TYR A 24 3.13 -0.28 6.64
CA TYR A 24 2.49 1.02 6.69
C TYR A 24 1.02 0.87 7.08
N GLN A 25 0.43 1.91 7.67
CA GLN A 25 -1.02 1.97 7.80
C GLN A 25 -1.64 2.04 6.41
N GLY A 26 -2.72 1.29 6.19
CA GLY A 26 -3.42 1.29 4.90
C GLY A 26 -3.89 2.69 4.51
N THR A 27 -4.21 3.55 5.49
CA THR A 27 -4.64 4.93 5.25
C THR A 27 -3.50 5.76 4.69
N THR A 28 -2.28 5.62 5.23
CA THR A 28 -1.07 6.25 4.70
C THR A 28 -0.82 5.81 3.25
N TYR A 29 -0.94 4.52 2.96
CA TYR A 29 -0.77 4.00 1.60
C TYR A 29 -1.78 4.63 0.62
N VAL A 30 -3.07 4.66 0.98
CA VAL A 30 -4.11 5.27 0.14
C VAL A 30 -3.89 6.78 -0.04
N GLN A 31 -3.51 7.51 1.01
CA GLN A 31 -3.19 8.94 0.93
C GLN A 31 -2.03 9.21 -0.03
N LEU A 32 -1.00 8.36 -0.05
CA LEU A 32 0.10 8.47 -1.01
C LEU A 32 -0.36 8.21 -2.44
N LEU A 33 -1.18 7.18 -2.67
CA LEU A 33 -1.74 6.90 -4.00
C LEU A 33 -2.60 8.06 -4.53
N GLN A 34 -3.39 8.70 -3.68
CA GLN A 34 -4.23 9.86 -4.03
C GLN A 34 -3.42 11.08 -4.48
N ARG A 35 -2.13 11.15 -4.13
CA ARG A 35 -1.21 12.21 -4.59
C ARG A 35 -0.56 11.91 -5.94
N LEU A 36 -0.86 10.77 -6.57
CA LEU A 36 -0.32 10.41 -7.87
C LEU A 36 -1.29 10.72 -9.01
N PRO A 37 -0.79 10.93 -10.25
CA PRO A 37 -1.63 10.83 -11.43
C PRO A 37 -2.31 9.45 -11.49
N VAL A 38 -3.57 9.41 -11.94
CA VAL A 38 -4.41 8.20 -11.92
C VAL A 38 -3.69 6.99 -12.53
N VAL A 39 -3.04 7.16 -13.69
CA VAL A 39 -2.30 6.08 -14.37
C VAL A 39 -1.19 5.50 -13.48
N THR A 40 -0.43 6.37 -12.80
CA THR A 40 0.63 5.96 -11.87
C THR A 40 0.05 5.29 -10.62
N ALA A 41 -1.02 5.86 -10.06
CA ALA A 41 -1.72 5.30 -8.90
C ALA A 41 -2.22 3.87 -9.18
N THR A 42 -2.87 3.66 -10.34
CA THR A 42 -3.36 2.35 -10.76
C THR A 42 -2.21 1.35 -10.93
N ARG A 43 -1.10 1.76 -11.54
CA ARG A 43 0.10 0.91 -11.67
C ARG A 43 0.69 0.50 -10.33
N PHE A 44 0.67 1.38 -9.33
CA PHE A 44 1.10 1.02 -7.97
C PHE A 44 0.11 0.10 -7.28
N ALA A 45 -1.19 0.35 -7.44
CA ALA A 45 -2.24 -0.45 -6.83
C ALA A 45 -2.18 -1.93 -7.26
N THR A 46 -1.74 -2.24 -8.48
CA THR A 46 -1.56 -3.63 -8.94
C THR A 46 -0.42 -4.35 -8.25
N ARG A 47 0.49 -3.64 -7.57
CA ARG A 47 1.63 -4.25 -6.87
C ARG A 47 1.27 -4.73 -5.46
N VAL A 48 0.12 -4.34 -4.91
CA VAL A 48 -0.35 -4.72 -3.58
C VAL A 48 -1.64 -5.50 -3.72
N ALA A 49 -1.80 -6.57 -2.93
CA ALA A 49 -3.06 -7.32 -2.91
C ALA A 49 -4.27 -6.39 -2.64
N SER A 50 -5.35 -6.57 -3.40
CA SER A 50 -6.56 -5.74 -3.27
C SER A 50 -7.20 -5.89 -1.89
N PHE A 51 -7.82 -4.82 -1.39
CA PHE A 51 -8.56 -4.83 -0.13
C PHE A 51 -9.70 -3.81 -0.15
N PHE A 52 -10.68 -4.06 0.72
CA PHE A 52 -11.78 -3.13 1.00
C PHE A 52 -11.72 -2.70 2.47
N TRP A 53 -12.10 -1.45 2.75
CA TRP A 53 -12.15 -0.94 4.13
C TRP A 53 -13.16 -1.67 5.02
N SER A 54 -14.14 -2.34 4.41
CA SER A 54 -15.08 -3.22 5.11
C SER A 54 -14.48 -4.57 5.52
N ASP A 55 -13.29 -4.94 5.01
CA ASP A 55 -12.68 -6.24 5.28
C ASP A 55 -12.17 -6.36 6.73
N ALA A 56 -11.80 -5.25 7.36
CA ALA A 56 -11.20 -5.21 8.70
C ALA A 56 -11.22 -3.82 9.33
N ALA A 57 -11.19 -3.79 10.67
CA ALA A 57 -11.10 -2.55 11.45
C ALA A 57 -9.76 -1.82 11.24
N GLN A 58 -8.68 -2.57 11.02
CA GLN A 58 -7.36 -2.04 10.70
C GLN A 58 -6.77 -2.77 9.49
N ILE A 59 -6.15 -2.01 8.59
CA ILE A 59 -5.45 -2.56 7.44
C ILE A 59 -4.01 -2.09 7.49
N LYS A 60 -3.07 -3.03 7.39
CA LYS A 60 -1.64 -2.76 7.22
C LYS A 60 -1.20 -3.18 5.83
N VAL A 61 -0.37 -2.36 5.21
CA VAL A 61 0.20 -2.63 3.89
C VAL A 61 1.71 -2.78 4.03
N TRP A 62 2.24 -3.96 3.77
CA TRP A 62 3.66 -4.20 3.64
C TRP A 62 4.14 -3.77 2.25
N LEU A 63 5.14 -2.89 2.21
CA LEU A 63 5.79 -2.49 0.97
C LEU A 63 7.28 -2.83 1.06
N CYS A 64 7.84 -3.37 -0.02
CA CYS A 64 9.28 -3.44 -0.16
C CYS A 64 9.89 -2.02 -0.20
N HIS A 65 11.15 -1.90 0.22
CA HIS A 65 11.83 -0.59 0.28
C HIS A 65 11.79 0.16 -1.06
N ASP A 66 11.95 -0.54 -2.18
CA ASP A 66 11.93 0.08 -3.51
C ASP A 66 10.55 0.66 -3.87
N CYS A 67 9.47 -0.08 -3.58
CA CYS A 67 8.11 0.41 -3.83
C CYS A 67 7.75 1.56 -2.88
N ALA A 68 8.20 1.51 -1.62
CA ALA A 68 7.99 2.59 -0.66
C ALA A 68 8.74 3.86 -1.11
N ALA A 69 9.99 3.74 -1.54
CA ALA A 69 10.80 4.85 -2.02
C ALA A 69 10.24 5.46 -3.31
N GLU A 70 9.82 4.64 -4.29
CA GLU A 70 9.20 5.12 -5.53
C GLU A 70 7.89 5.88 -5.21
N LEU A 71 7.05 5.33 -4.32
CA LEU A 71 5.78 5.93 -3.93
C LEU A 71 5.95 7.28 -3.22
N GLN A 72 6.89 7.38 -2.29
CA GLN A 72 7.20 8.62 -1.58
C GLN A 72 7.87 9.66 -2.50
N GLY A 73 8.80 9.21 -3.36
CA GLY A 73 9.48 10.08 -4.31
C GLY A 73 8.54 10.72 -5.33
N HIS A 74 7.49 10.01 -5.75
CA HIS A 74 6.45 10.60 -6.60
C HIS A 74 5.55 11.59 -5.87
N ALA A 75 5.23 11.34 -4.60
CA ALA A 75 4.44 12.27 -3.80
C ALA A 75 5.18 13.60 -3.59
N SER A 76 6.50 13.58 -3.39
CA SER A 76 7.30 14.78 -3.14
C SER A 76 7.53 15.67 -4.38
N LYS A 77 7.47 15.13 -5.60
CA LYS A 77 7.72 15.90 -6.84
C LYS A 77 6.54 16.79 -7.27
N ARG A 78 5.38 16.68 -6.61
CA ARG A 78 4.18 17.47 -6.93
C ARG A 78 4.03 18.73 -6.07
N ASP A 79 4.85 18.85 -5.03
CA ASP A 79 4.89 20.00 -4.10
C ASP A 79 6.06 20.97 -4.41
N ALA A 80 6.79 20.75 -5.51
CA ALA A 80 7.89 21.56 -6.03
C ALA A 80 7.56 22.07 -7.44
#